data_AF-A0A4R0FDU2-F1
#
_entry.id   AF-A0A4R0FDU2-F1
#
_cell.length_a   1.000
_cell.length_b   1.000
_cell.length_c   1.000
_cell.angle_alpha   90.00
_cell.angle_beta   90.00
_cell.angle_gamma   90.00
#
_symmetry.space_group_name_H-M   'P 1'
#
loop_
_entity.id
_entity.type
_entity.pdbx_description
1 polymer ?
#
loop_
_entity_poly.entity_id
_entity_poly.type
_entity_poly.pdbx_seq_one_letter_code
_entity_poly.pdbx_strand_id
1 'polypeptide(L)' 'MLVKIEDGFYLNSQHIIAIRVSKSTSDGHFVVVIEYTPNNIQAMGTYQKIFDSKIEAEIYLQTLHQHISK' A
#
# COMPACT_ATOMS: atom_id res chain seq x y z
N MET A 1 -12.86 -5.35 -2.68
CA MET A 1 -13.04 -5.57 -1.22
C MET A 1 -12.38 -4.41 -0.49
N LEU A 2 -12.96 -3.90 0.60
CA LEU A 2 -12.31 -2.82 1.35
C LEU A 2 -11.21 -3.38 2.25
N VAL A 3 -10.00 -2.88 2.07
CA VAL A 3 -8.84 -3.17 2.91
C VAL A 3 -8.66 -1.98 3.84
N LYS A 4 -8.82 -2.19 5.14
CA LYS A 4 -8.51 -1.17 6.14
C LYS A 4 -7.00 -1.04 6.24
N ILE A 5 -6.50 0.17 6.13
CA ILE A 5 -5.11 0.50 6.43
C ILE A 5 -5.06 1.16 7.80
N GLU A 6 -3.94 1.02 8.49
CA GLU A 6 -3.68 1.75 9.73
C GLU A 6 -3.86 3.27 9.50
N ASP A 7 -4.39 3.97 10.50
CA ASP A 7 -4.82 5.39 10.45
C ASP A 7 -6.15 5.72 9.77
N GLY A 8 -7.02 4.71 9.61
CA GLY A 8 -8.45 4.94 9.36
C GLY A 8 -8.83 5.12 7.89
N PHE A 9 -7.90 4.89 6.97
CA PHE A 9 -8.17 4.90 5.54
C PHE A 9 -8.55 3.51 5.02
N TYR A 10 -9.47 3.44 4.06
CA TYR A 10 -9.84 2.19 3.37
C TYR A 10 -9.38 2.27 1.91
N LEU A 11 -8.67 1.25 1.44
CA LEU A 11 -8.43 1.04 0.00
C LEU A 11 -9.41 0.01 -0.54
N ASN A 12 -10.05 0.29 -1.67
CA ASN A 12 -10.72 -0.77 -2.41
C ASN A 12 -9.67 -1.58 -3.17
N SER A 13 -9.47 -2.84 -2.78
CA SER A 13 -8.50 -3.75 -3.40
C SER A 13 -8.70 -3.92 -4.91
N GLN A 14 -9.95 -3.83 -5.38
CA GLN A 14 -10.27 -3.94 -6.81
C GLN A 14 -9.77 -2.73 -7.62
N HIS A 15 -9.47 -1.62 -6.95
CA HIS A 15 -9.06 -0.37 -7.57
C HIS A 15 -7.56 -0.12 -7.40
N ILE A 16 -6.81 -1.07 -6.83
CA ILE A 16 -5.35 -0.98 -6.77
C ILE A 16 -4.82 -1.17 -8.19
N ILE A 17 -4.03 -0.20 -8.64
CA ILE A 17 -3.38 -0.20 -9.95
C ILE A 17 -1.99 -0.84 -9.82
N ALA A 18 -1.21 -0.41 -8.82
CA ALA A 18 0.15 -0.87 -8.62
C ALA A 18 0.59 -0.77 -7.15
N ILE A 19 1.52 -1.64 -6.77
CA ILE A 19 2.23 -1.58 -5.49
C ILE A 19 3.72 -1.51 -5.81
N ARG A 20 4.40 -0.49 -5.31
CA ARG A 20 5.84 -0.28 -5.51
C ARG A 20 6.54 -0.31 -4.16
N VAL A 21 7.64 -1.03 -4.10
CA VAL A 21 8.48 -1.12 -2.91
C VAL A 21 9.86 -0.58 -3.27
N SER A 22 10.36 0.33 -2.45
CA SER A 22 11.71 0.86 -2.60
C SER A 22 12.39 0.95 -1.24
N LYS A 23 13.71 0.82 -1.23
CA LYS A 23 14.53 1.17 -0.07
C LYS A 23 15.12 2.55 -0.34
N SER A 24 14.79 3.49 0.52
CA SER A 24 15.36 4.84 0.48
C SER A 24 16.86 4.76 0.75
N THR A 25 17.63 5.38 -0.13
CA THR A 25 19.10 5.39 -0.05
C THR A 25 19.62 6.42 0.96
N SER A 26 18.79 7.38 1.38
CA SER A 26 19.17 8.47 2.28
C SER A 26 19.04 8.11 3.76
N ASP A 27 18.00 7.38 4.14
CA ASP A 27 17.67 7.03 5.53
C ASP A 27 17.57 5.50 5.75
N GLY A 28 17.67 4.71 4.69
CA GLY A 28 17.60 3.24 4.77
C GLY A 28 16.20 2.69 4.98
N HIS A 29 15.18 3.55 5.08
CA HIS A 29 13.79 3.15 5.28
C HIS A 29 13.21 2.45 4.06
N PHE A 30 12.21 1.61 4.28
CA PHE A 30 11.46 0.94 3.23
C PHE A 30 10.17 1.72 2.97
N VAL A 31 9.95 2.08 1.71
CA VAL A 31 8.77 2.85 1.29
C VAL A 31 7.91 1.95 0.42
N VAL A 32 6.67 1.75 0.86
CA VAL A 32 5.61 1.08 0.08
C VAL A 32 4.65 2.13 -0.43
N VAL A 33 4.50 2.21 -1.75
CA VAL A 33 3.56 3.10 -2.43
C VAL A 33 2.48 2.27 -3.12
N ILE A 34 1.22 2.61 -2.88
CA ILE A 34 0.05 1.98 -3.49
C ILE A 34 -0.66 3.01 -4.36
N GLU A 35 -0.72 2.75 -5.64
CA GLU A 35 -1.45 3.55 -6.64
C GLU A 35 -2.85 2.96 -6.80
N TYR A 36 -3.90 3.77 -6.71
CA TYR A 36 -5.30 3.30 -6.77
C TYR A 36 -6.25 4.33 -7.40
N THR A 37 -7.44 3.90 -7.84
CA THR A 37 -8.51 4.81 -8.31
C THR A 37 -9.59 5.03 -7.24
N PRO A 38 -9.69 6.23 -6.61
CA PRO A 38 -10.75 6.53 -5.67
C PRO A 38 -12.10 6.64 -6.40
N ASN A 39 -13.08 5.82 -6.03
CA ASN A 39 -14.50 5.96 -6.41
C ASN A 39 -14.81 6.23 -7.90
N ASN A 40 -14.39 5.34 -8.81
CA ASN A 40 -14.85 5.25 -10.22
C ASN A 40 -14.76 6.54 -11.06
N ILE A 41 -14.03 7.54 -10.59
CA ILE A 41 -13.80 8.82 -11.27
C ILE A 41 -12.31 8.87 -11.60
N GLN A 42 -11.97 9.47 -12.73
CA GLN A 42 -10.66 9.49 -13.42
C GLN A 42 -9.45 10.02 -12.63
N ALA A 43 -9.52 10.11 -11.30
CA ALA A 43 -8.43 10.51 -10.43
C ALA A 43 -7.59 9.30 -10.00
N MET A 44 -6.26 9.44 -10.01
CA MET A 44 -5.35 8.51 -9.35
C MET A 44 -5.04 9.02 -7.95
N GLY A 45 -5.16 8.14 -6.97
CA GLY A 45 -4.73 8.35 -5.60
C GLY A 45 -3.45 7.55 -5.32
N THR A 46 -2.60 8.09 -4.44
CA THR A 46 -1.40 7.40 -3.95
C THR A 46 -1.45 7.33 -2.45
N TYR A 47 -1.28 6.12 -1.90
CA TYR A 47 -1.06 5.89 -0.49
C TYR A 47 0.40 5.49 -0.27
N GLN A 48 1.07 6.09 0.70
CA GLN A 48 2.47 5.79 1.02
C GLN A 48 2.58 5.40 2.49
N LYS A 49 3.33 4.32 2.76
CA LYS A 49 3.75 3.94 4.11
C LYS A 49 5.26 3.72 4.15
N ILE A 50 5.88 4.27 5.19
CA ILE A 50 7.31 4.15 5.46
C ILE A 50 7.48 3.13 6.59
N PHE A 51 8.48 2.28 6.48
CA PHE A 51 8.84 1.26 7.45
C PHE A 51 10.33 1.37 7.79
N ASP A 52 10.66 1.25 9.06
CA ASP A 52 12.04 1.30 9.53
C ASP A 52 12.77 -0.03 9.23
N SER A 53 12.04 -1.14 9.17
CA SER A 53 12.61 -2.45 8.89
C SER A 53 12.01 -3.14 7.66
N LYS A 54 12.84 -3.98 7.02
CA LYS A 54 12.41 -4.84 5.91
C LYS A 54 11.28 -5.78 6.33
N ILE A 55 11.39 -6.34 7.54
CA ILE A 55 10.48 -7.35 8.07
C ILE A 55 9.07 -6.76 8.22
N GLU A 56 8.95 -5.54 8.76
CA GLU A 56 7.64 -4.88 8.91
C GLU A 56 7.00 -4.60 7.54
N ALA A 57 7.79 -4.15 6.57
CA ALA A 57 7.31 -3.96 5.20
C ALA A 57 6.81 -5.27 4.58
N GLU A 58 7.52 -6.38 4.77
CA GLU A 58 7.12 -7.72 4.30
C GLU A 58 5.82 -8.20 4.96
N ILE A 59 5.68 -8.06 6.28
CA ILE A 59 4.45 -8.41 7.01
C ILE A 59 3.25 -7.61 6.50
N TYR A 60 3.43 -6.31 6.27
CA TYR A 60 2.39 -5.46 5.72
C TYR A 60 1.97 -5.92 4.31
N LEU A 61 2.94 -6.19 3.43
CA LEU A 61 2.68 -6.64 2.06
C LEU A 61 1.99 -8.01 2.03
N GLN A 62 2.39 -8.94 2.90
CA GLN A 62 1.75 -10.25 3.02
C GLN A 62 0.29 -10.12 3.48
N THR A 63 0.06 -9.25 4.48
CA THR A 63 -1.30 -8.96 4.96
C THR A 63 -2.14 -8.35 3.85
N LEU A 64 -1.61 -7.36 3.12
CA LEU A 64 -2.29 -6.74 1.98
C LEU A 64 -2.61 -7.77 0.90
N HIS A 65 -1.66 -8.65 0.55
CA HIS A 65 -1.87 -9.70 -0.44
C HIS A 65 -3.00 -10.67 -0.06
N GLN A 66 -3.09 -11.06 1.22
CA GLN A 66 -4.21 -11.88 1.72
C GLN A 66 -5.58 -11.20 1.59
N HIS A 67 -5.62 -9.87 1.69
CA HIS A 67 -6.82 -9.07 1.46
C HIS A 67 -7.08 -8.74 -0.01
N ILE A 68 -6.14 -8.97 -0.92
CA ILE A 68 -6.38 -8.80 -2.36
C ILE A 68 -6.81 -10.12 -2.99
N SER A 69 -6.29 -11.24 -2.48
CA SER A 69 -6.44 -12.57 -3.10
C SER A 69 -7.63 -13.38 -2.58
N LYS A 70 -8.43 -12.81 -1.69
CA LYS A 70 -9.74 -13.34 -1.26
C LYS A 70 -10.84 -12.72 -2.10
#